data_AF-A0A497HWU6-F1
#
_entry.id   AF-A0A497HWU6-F1
#
_cell.length_a   1.000
_cell.length_b   1.000
_cell.length_c   1.000
_cell.angle_alpha   90.00
_cell.angle_beta   90.00
_cell.angle_gamma   90.00
#
_symmetry.space_group_name_H-M   'P 1'
#
loop_
_entity.id
_entity.type
_entity.pdbx_description
1 polymer ?
#
loop_
_entity_poly.entity_id
_entity_poly.type
_entity_poly.pdbx_seq_one_letter_code
_entity_poly.pdbx_strand_id
1 'polypeptide(L)'
;MSLIYKVNKFLDSLKYKFKLNELENKEYFKEIYFKILNNLSVLEDFKEEMDFYGFPNPFYPLKGLKGSEPFFRNRAQLKRLTYDRNSYALSAHRIALGHLTESIMLKNRKKYRGREALKYLNKDLRFYKNKEGVYRLEILEHLPLSGDYMVKLSSFTPEQRKDYRKILTLVDKERGGLSSVSVYMKYKSGRTKKNLSLKEYKDFVEDKMNIETFRLQKKKGGLIKDRHIRKILSISYAPFGIDAFIFDLAMFYLKKGKYERERYSGIFPTLSNEIPKNKLGKYEEIIVLKEKLEEELQRLGKFEKSLVVGSIAYYEITENMEETLKYFSIDEKKLKRKLEEFKNFGLLGTKNLQPRTQEFLKYLQR
;
A
#
# COMPACT_ATOMS: atom_id res chain seq x y z
N MET A 1 -3.32 -14.51 34.07
CA MET A 1 -3.88 -14.91 32.75
C MET A 1 -2.85 -14.64 31.67
N SER A 2 -2.45 -15.64 30.86
CA SER A 2 -1.38 -15.53 29.84
C SER A 2 -1.70 -14.48 28.77
N LEU A 3 -0.70 -13.71 28.32
CA LEU A 3 -0.84 -12.74 27.21
C LEU A 3 -1.39 -13.41 25.94
N ILE A 4 -0.94 -14.63 25.63
CA ILE A 4 -1.43 -15.43 24.48
C ILE A 4 -2.95 -15.61 24.57
N TYR A 5 -3.46 -15.92 25.76
CA TYR A 5 -4.89 -16.12 25.96
C TYR A 5 -5.66 -14.81 25.84
N LYS A 6 -5.18 -13.72 26.45
CA LYS A 6 -5.81 -12.39 26.36
C LYS A 6 -5.95 -11.93 24.91
N VAL A 7 -4.87 -12.03 24.13
CA VAL A 7 -4.83 -11.63 22.72
C VAL A 7 -5.79 -12.48 21.89
N ASN A 8 -5.73 -13.82 22.01
CA ASN A 8 -6.62 -14.67 21.21
C ASN A 8 -8.09 -14.49 21.58
N LYS A 9 -8.42 -14.36 22.88
CA LYS A 9 -9.79 -14.07 23.34
C LYS A 9 -10.30 -12.75 22.74
N PHE A 10 -9.48 -11.72 22.70
CA PHE A 10 -9.85 -10.46 22.06
C PHE A 10 -10.05 -10.64 20.55
N LEU A 11 -9.10 -11.26 19.86
CA LEU A 11 -9.19 -11.52 18.41
C LEU A 11 -10.44 -12.33 18.04
N ASP A 12 -10.83 -13.32 18.85
CA ASP A 12 -12.05 -14.11 18.65
C ASP A 12 -13.35 -13.30 18.84
N SER A 13 -13.28 -12.21 19.61
CA SER A 13 -14.40 -11.28 19.81
C SER A 13 -14.62 -10.31 18.64
N LEU A 14 -13.63 -10.18 17.74
CA LEU A 14 -13.66 -9.27 16.59
C LEU A 14 -14.54 -9.80 15.45
N LYS A 15 -15.84 -9.94 15.73
CA LYS A 15 -16.86 -10.34 14.76
C LYS A 15 -17.53 -9.10 14.19
N TYR A 16 -17.40 -8.92 12.88
CA TYR A 16 -18.01 -7.82 12.15
C TYR A 16 -19.01 -8.36 11.13
N LYS A 17 -20.20 -7.76 11.11
CA LYS A 17 -21.18 -7.91 10.04
C LYS A 17 -21.46 -6.52 9.50
N PHE A 18 -20.88 -6.21 8.35
CA PHE A 18 -21.07 -4.92 7.72
C PHE A 18 -22.39 -4.92 6.96
N LYS A 19 -23.17 -3.86 7.14
CA LYS A 19 -24.31 -3.56 6.29
C LYS A 19 -23.89 -2.41 5.37
N LEU A 20 -23.35 -2.75 4.21
CA LEU A 20 -22.71 -1.78 3.32
C LEU A 20 -23.67 -0.65 2.88
N ASN A 21 -24.96 -0.97 2.72
CA ASN A 21 -26.00 0.00 2.37
C ASN A 21 -26.25 1.04 3.48
N GLU A 22 -26.07 0.65 4.74
CA GLU A 22 -26.25 1.56 5.89
C GLU A 22 -25.03 2.49 6.10
N LEU A 23 -23.90 2.29 5.40
CA LEU A 23 -22.73 3.18 5.51
C LEU A 23 -22.99 4.60 4.95
N GLU A 24 -24.12 4.82 4.28
CA GLU A 24 -24.59 6.15 3.91
C GLU A 24 -25.26 6.89 5.08
N ASN A 25 -25.69 6.18 6.11
CA ASN A 25 -26.18 6.75 7.34
C ASN A 25 -24.99 7.16 8.23
N LYS A 26 -25.02 8.40 8.72
CA LYS A 26 -23.92 9.01 9.47
C LYS A 26 -23.70 8.31 10.81
N GLU A 27 -24.76 7.97 11.52
CA GLU A 27 -24.73 7.33 12.83
C GLU A 27 -24.12 5.93 12.70
N TYR A 28 -24.57 5.15 11.72
CA TYR A 28 -24.01 3.82 11.45
C TYR A 28 -22.54 3.89 11.00
N PHE A 29 -22.20 4.80 10.07
CA PHE A 29 -20.81 5.03 9.67
C PHE A 29 -19.93 5.35 10.88
N LYS A 30 -20.41 6.24 11.75
CA LYS A 30 -19.71 6.68 12.96
C LYS A 30 -19.49 5.51 13.93
N GLU A 31 -20.52 4.71 14.19
CA GLU A 31 -20.43 3.53 15.05
C GLU A 31 -19.35 2.57 14.54
N ILE A 32 -19.42 2.19 13.26
CA ILE A 32 -18.48 1.26 12.64
C ILE A 32 -17.05 1.83 12.64
N TYR A 33 -16.89 3.10 12.25
CA TYR A 33 -15.59 3.75 12.20
C TYR A 33 -14.91 3.76 13.58
N PHE A 34 -15.62 4.19 14.63
CA PHE A 34 -15.05 4.23 15.98
C PHE A 34 -14.83 2.84 16.57
N LYS A 35 -15.70 1.87 16.28
CA LYS A 35 -15.48 0.48 16.68
C LYS A 35 -14.18 -0.08 16.12
N ILE A 36 -13.93 0.11 14.83
CA ILE A 36 -12.68 -0.34 14.18
C ILE A 36 -11.47 0.44 14.73
N LEU A 37 -11.61 1.74 14.95
CA LEU A 37 -10.54 2.58 15.50
C LEU A 37 -10.13 2.16 16.92
N ASN A 38 -11.12 1.94 17.80
CA ASN A 38 -10.85 1.51 19.17
C ASN A 38 -10.21 0.11 19.19
N ASN A 39 -10.69 -0.81 18.34
CA ASN A 39 -10.10 -2.13 18.22
C ASN A 39 -8.67 -2.07 17.66
N LEU A 40 -8.38 -1.16 16.73
CA LEU A 40 -7.02 -0.94 16.24
C LEU A 40 -6.09 -0.54 17.39
N SER A 41 -6.50 0.39 18.26
CA SER A 41 -5.71 0.81 19.43
C SER A 41 -5.36 -0.37 20.33
N VAL A 42 -6.34 -1.21 20.68
CA VAL A 42 -6.11 -2.39 21.52
C VAL A 42 -5.13 -3.38 20.87
N LEU A 43 -5.22 -3.56 19.56
CA LEU A 43 -4.28 -4.42 18.82
C LEU A 43 -2.86 -3.84 18.78
N GLU A 44 -2.72 -2.51 18.79
CA GLU A 44 -1.42 -1.81 18.86
C GLU A 44 -0.80 -1.99 20.25
N ASP A 45 -1.58 -1.81 21.31
CA ASP A 45 -1.14 -2.08 22.70
C ASP A 45 -0.65 -3.53 22.86
N PHE A 46 -1.42 -4.49 22.34
CA PHE A 46 -1.02 -5.90 22.33
C PHE A 46 0.25 -6.15 21.54
N LYS A 47 0.46 -5.44 20.42
CA LYS A 47 1.67 -5.56 19.61
C LYS A 47 2.88 -5.07 20.39
N GLU A 48 2.79 -3.93 21.04
CA GLU A 48 3.86 -3.36 21.87
C GLU A 48 4.22 -4.29 23.03
N GLU A 49 3.23 -4.81 23.75
CA GLU A 49 3.44 -5.77 24.84
C GLU A 49 4.09 -7.06 24.31
N MET A 50 3.64 -7.58 23.17
CA MET A 50 4.24 -8.77 22.55
C MET A 50 5.67 -8.54 22.05
N ASP A 51 5.95 -7.37 21.47
CA ASP A 51 7.29 -6.97 21.04
C ASP A 51 8.25 -6.93 22.24
N PHE A 52 7.81 -6.35 23.38
CA PHE A 52 8.55 -6.34 24.65
C PHE A 52 8.88 -7.76 25.15
N TYR A 53 7.93 -8.69 25.09
CA TYR A 53 8.15 -10.09 25.50
C TYR A 53 8.83 -10.99 24.43
N GLY A 54 9.36 -10.40 23.36
CA GLY A 54 10.15 -11.11 22.34
C GLY A 54 9.33 -12.06 21.45
N PHE A 55 8.02 -11.84 21.31
CA PHE A 55 7.16 -12.63 20.42
C PHE A 55 7.54 -12.59 18.93
N PRO A 56 8.14 -11.52 18.38
CA PRO A 56 8.56 -11.50 16.97
C PRO A 56 9.58 -12.58 16.65
N ASN A 57 10.49 -12.87 17.58
CA ASN A 57 11.59 -13.82 17.41
C ASN A 57 11.62 -14.84 18.56
N PRO A 58 10.54 -15.62 18.76
CA PRO A 58 10.37 -16.40 19.98
C PRO A 58 11.29 -17.63 20.05
N PHE A 59 11.89 -18.01 18.91
CA PHE A 59 12.89 -19.07 18.81
C PHE A 59 14.33 -18.57 19.05
N TYR A 60 14.56 -17.26 19.18
CA TYR A 60 15.90 -16.71 19.40
C TYR A 60 16.59 -17.32 20.63
N PRO A 61 15.92 -17.45 21.80
CA PRO A 61 16.51 -18.10 22.98
C PRO A 61 16.80 -19.59 22.80
N LEU A 62 16.23 -20.24 21.78
CA LEU A 62 16.41 -21.67 21.52
C LEU A 62 17.55 -21.96 20.53
N LYS A 63 18.17 -20.92 19.95
CA LYS A 63 19.32 -21.08 19.05
C LYS A 63 20.54 -21.56 19.83
N GLY A 64 21.07 -22.72 19.48
CA GLY A 64 22.27 -23.31 20.11
C GLY A 64 21.96 -24.49 21.04
N LEU A 65 20.70 -24.63 21.47
CA LEU A 65 20.25 -25.79 22.25
C LEU A 65 19.94 -26.96 21.29
N LYS A 66 20.96 -27.76 20.98
CA LYS A 66 20.77 -29.06 20.31
C LYS A 66 19.89 -29.92 21.23
N GLY A 67 18.72 -30.33 20.72
CA GLY A 67 17.76 -31.13 21.50
C GLY A 67 16.78 -30.34 22.37
N SER A 68 16.57 -29.04 22.13
CA SER A 68 15.50 -28.26 22.81
C SER A 68 14.18 -29.04 22.88
N GLU A 69 13.70 -29.28 24.11
CA GLU A 69 12.52 -30.10 24.37
C GLU A 69 11.31 -29.63 23.53
N PRO A 70 10.47 -30.57 23.04
CA PRO A 70 9.26 -30.24 22.27
C PRO A 70 8.39 -29.16 22.90
N PHE A 71 8.36 -29.11 24.25
CA PHE A 71 7.63 -28.11 25.03
C PHE A 71 8.02 -26.66 24.69
N PHE A 72 9.32 -26.33 24.70
CA PHE A 72 9.78 -24.96 24.43
C PHE A 72 9.54 -24.54 22.99
N ARG A 73 9.68 -25.49 22.05
CA ARG A 73 9.39 -25.24 20.63
C ARG A 73 7.90 -24.97 20.40
N ASN A 74 7.02 -25.76 21.01
CA ASN A 74 5.58 -25.56 20.94
C ASN A 74 5.19 -24.20 21.52
N ARG A 75 5.76 -23.80 22.66
CA ARG A 75 5.51 -22.48 23.26
C ARG A 75 6.00 -21.34 22.36
N ALA A 76 7.17 -21.47 21.75
CA ALA A 76 7.70 -20.48 20.81
C ALA A 76 6.83 -20.37 19.54
N GLN A 77 6.32 -21.50 19.04
CA GLN A 77 5.39 -21.52 17.92
C GLN A 77 4.06 -20.83 18.27
N LEU A 78 3.48 -21.08 19.44
CA LEU A 78 2.26 -20.40 19.89
C LEU A 78 2.45 -18.89 20.00
N LYS A 79 3.60 -18.43 20.53
CA LYS A 79 3.95 -17.00 20.53
C LYS A 79 3.98 -16.44 19.11
N ARG A 80 4.65 -17.13 18.18
CA ARG A 80 4.77 -16.69 16.78
C ARG A 80 3.41 -16.60 16.09
N LEU A 81 2.57 -17.61 16.25
CA LEU A 81 1.24 -17.66 15.65
C LEU A 81 0.35 -16.54 16.19
N THR A 82 0.37 -16.32 17.51
CA THR A 82 -0.40 -15.24 18.15
C THR A 82 0.06 -13.86 17.66
N TYR A 83 1.37 -13.64 17.57
CA TYR A 83 1.95 -12.41 17.06
C TYR A 83 1.57 -12.14 15.59
N ASP A 84 1.68 -13.16 14.74
CA ASP A 84 1.32 -13.05 13.33
C ASP A 84 -0.18 -12.77 13.21
N ARG A 85 -1.04 -13.47 13.95
CA ARG A 85 -2.50 -13.24 13.96
C ARG A 85 -2.85 -11.80 14.35
N ASN A 86 -2.25 -11.27 15.42
CA ASN A 86 -2.42 -9.86 15.82
C ASN A 86 -1.94 -8.89 14.73
N SER A 87 -0.79 -9.16 14.11
CA SER A 87 -0.24 -8.32 13.04
C SER A 87 -1.10 -8.31 11.77
N TYR A 88 -1.75 -9.44 11.44
CA TYR A 88 -2.73 -9.52 10.37
C TYR A 88 -4.04 -8.79 10.70
N ALA A 89 -4.54 -8.92 11.94
CA ALA A 89 -5.70 -8.15 12.40
C ALA A 89 -5.44 -6.64 12.34
N LEU A 90 -4.28 -6.17 12.84
CA LEU A 90 -3.83 -4.78 12.74
C LEU A 90 -3.87 -4.27 11.29
N SER A 91 -3.30 -5.08 10.39
CA SER A 91 -3.24 -4.75 8.97
C SER A 91 -4.62 -4.61 8.35
N ALA A 92 -5.55 -5.51 8.70
CA ALA A 92 -6.93 -5.46 8.25
C ALA A 92 -7.67 -4.22 8.76
N HIS A 93 -7.51 -3.86 10.04
CA HIS A 93 -8.13 -2.65 10.60
C HIS A 93 -7.59 -1.36 9.96
N ARG A 94 -6.27 -1.29 9.69
CA ARG A 94 -5.67 -0.14 9.00
C ARG A 94 -6.23 0.04 7.58
N ILE A 95 -6.37 -1.06 6.83
CA ILE A 95 -6.97 -1.03 5.48
C ILE A 95 -8.44 -0.60 5.57
N ALA A 96 -9.21 -1.17 6.50
CA ALA A 96 -10.62 -0.81 6.71
C ALA A 96 -10.80 0.69 7.00
N LEU A 97 -10.02 1.23 7.94
CA LEU A 97 -10.06 2.66 8.27
C LEU A 97 -9.64 3.54 7.10
N GLY A 98 -8.66 3.11 6.30
CA GLY A 98 -8.26 3.81 5.07
C GLY A 98 -9.44 3.97 4.12
N HIS A 99 -10.18 2.88 3.87
CA HIS A 99 -11.37 2.89 3.00
C HIS A 99 -12.51 3.73 3.55
N LEU A 100 -12.84 3.57 4.85
CA LEU A 100 -13.88 4.37 5.50
C LEU A 100 -13.53 5.85 5.48
N THR A 101 -12.27 6.20 5.80
CA THR A 101 -11.80 7.58 5.80
C THR A 101 -11.93 8.19 4.41
N GLU A 102 -11.45 7.53 3.35
CA GLU A 102 -11.54 8.10 2.00
C GLU A 102 -12.99 8.22 1.49
N SER A 103 -13.92 7.44 2.04
CA SER A 103 -15.33 7.43 1.63
C SER A 103 -16.18 8.58 2.18
N ILE A 104 -15.73 9.28 3.22
CA ILE A 104 -16.55 10.31 3.90
C ILE A 104 -16.36 11.72 3.30
N MET A 105 -17.49 12.41 3.10
CA MET A 105 -17.55 13.86 2.89
C MET A 105 -18.62 14.48 3.80
N LEU A 106 -18.26 15.54 4.51
CA LEU A 106 -19.21 16.38 5.24
C LEU A 106 -19.34 17.73 4.55
N LYS A 107 -20.57 18.23 4.44
CA LYS A 107 -20.84 19.51 3.78
C LYS A 107 -21.73 20.39 4.63
N ASN A 108 -21.32 21.65 4.69
CA ASN A 108 -22.17 22.78 5.04
C ASN A 108 -21.91 23.88 3.99
N ARG A 109 -21.53 25.11 4.39
CA ARG A 109 -21.01 26.14 3.47
C ARG A 109 -19.68 25.73 2.81
N LYS A 110 -18.85 24.98 3.54
CA LYS A 110 -17.60 24.38 3.06
C LYS A 110 -17.74 22.86 2.94
N LYS A 111 -16.93 22.24 2.09
CA LYS A 111 -16.83 20.78 1.93
C LYS A 111 -15.59 20.29 2.67
N TYR A 112 -15.76 19.32 3.56
CA TYR A 112 -14.69 18.62 4.27
C TYR A 112 -14.66 17.16 3.80
N ARG A 113 -13.48 16.59 3.58
CA ARG A 113 -13.33 15.23 3.03
C ARG A 113 -12.30 14.44 3.80
N GLY A 114 -12.38 13.13 3.72
CA GLY A 114 -11.32 12.28 4.25
C GLY A 114 -11.10 12.50 5.74
N ARG A 115 -9.81 12.58 6.10
CA ARG A 115 -9.36 12.87 7.47
C ARG A 115 -9.87 14.20 8.02
N GLU A 116 -10.05 15.20 7.18
CA GLU A 116 -10.57 16.50 7.60
C GLU A 116 -12.05 16.39 8.01
N ALA A 117 -12.84 15.62 7.27
CA ALA A 117 -14.24 15.36 7.60
C ALA A 117 -14.39 14.67 8.96
N LEU A 118 -13.51 13.72 9.28
CA LEU A 118 -13.55 13.00 10.56
C LEU A 118 -13.46 13.92 11.79
N LYS A 119 -12.73 15.05 11.70
CA LYS A 119 -12.65 16.05 12.78
C LYS A 119 -14.00 16.67 13.13
N TYR A 120 -14.95 16.64 12.19
CA TYR A 120 -16.26 17.24 12.32
C TYR A 120 -17.39 16.21 12.35
N LEU A 121 -17.07 14.92 12.51
CA LEU A 121 -18.06 13.83 12.48
C LEU A 121 -19.13 13.94 13.57
N ASN A 122 -18.78 14.52 14.72
CA ASN A 122 -19.70 14.78 15.82
C ASN A 122 -20.56 16.05 15.64
N LYS A 123 -20.27 16.89 14.64
CA LYS A 123 -21.03 18.12 14.39
C LYS A 123 -22.23 17.84 13.51
N ASP A 124 -23.27 18.65 13.63
CA ASP A 124 -24.43 18.57 12.75
C ASP A 124 -24.12 19.14 11.36
N LEU A 125 -23.58 18.28 10.50
CA LEU A 125 -23.23 18.56 9.10
C LEU A 125 -23.86 17.48 8.22
N ARG A 126 -24.24 17.87 6.99
CA ARG A 126 -24.80 16.94 6.01
C ARG A 126 -23.73 15.94 5.58
N PHE A 127 -24.07 14.66 5.68
CA PHE A 127 -23.20 13.53 5.39
C PHE A 127 -23.41 13.03 3.96
N TYR A 128 -22.31 12.76 3.25
CA TYR A 128 -22.32 12.28 1.87
C TYR A 128 -21.15 11.33 1.62
N LYS A 129 -21.31 10.45 0.63
CA LYS A 129 -20.20 9.71 0.04
C LYS A 129 -19.26 10.63 -0.75
N ASN A 130 -17.97 10.50 -0.53
CA ASN A 130 -16.94 11.28 -1.19
C ASN A 130 -16.64 10.74 -2.60
N LYS A 131 -17.34 11.22 -3.63
CA LYS A 131 -17.12 10.75 -5.02
C LYS A 131 -15.69 11.00 -5.55
N GLU A 132 -14.97 11.96 -4.97
CA GLU A 132 -13.59 12.28 -5.33
C GLU A 132 -12.55 11.39 -4.63
N GLY A 133 -12.96 10.63 -3.61
CA GLY A 133 -12.10 9.69 -2.89
C GLY A 133 -11.73 8.46 -3.74
N VAL A 134 -10.76 7.70 -3.25
CA VAL A 134 -10.44 6.37 -3.78
C VAL A 134 -10.69 5.37 -2.67
N TYR A 135 -11.73 4.55 -2.83
CA TYR A 135 -12.12 3.52 -1.86
C TYR A 135 -13.03 2.48 -2.53
N ARG A 136 -13.17 1.33 -1.86
CA ARG A 136 -14.08 0.23 -2.17
C ARG A 136 -14.62 -0.28 -0.85
N LEU A 137 -15.86 0.03 -0.48
CA LEU A 137 -16.41 -0.32 0.84
C LEU A 137 -16.73 -1.81 0.95
N GLU A 138 -16.96 -2.46 -0.19
CA GLU A 138 -17.23 -3.89 -0.33
C GLU A 138 -16.08 -4.74 0.21
N ILE A 139 -14.86 -4.20 0.22
CA ILE A 139 -13.69 -4.87 0.75
C ILE A 139 -13.81 -5.19 2.25
N LEU A 140 -14.63 -4.43 2.99
CA LEU A 140 -14.80 -4.58 4.43
C LEU A 140 -15.29 -5.98 4.80
N GLU A 141 -16.15 -6.58 3.98
CA GLU A 141 -16.65 -7.95 4.17
C GLU A 141 -15.55 -9.02 3.97
N HIS A 142 -14.54 -8.69 3.17
CA HIS A 142 -13.45 -9.59 2.83
C HIS A 142 -12.21 -9.42 3.71
N LEU A 143 -12.15 -8.41 4.57
CA LEU A 143 -11.04 -8.23 5.53
C LEU A 143 -11.08 -9.25 6.69
N PRO A 144 -9.98 -9.96 6.99
CA PRO A 144 -9.87 -10.86 8.15
C PRO A 144 -9.57 -10.06 9.42
N LEU A 145 -10.57 -9.34 9.94
CA LEU A 145 -10.40 -8.43 11.07
C LEU A 145 -9.99 -9.15 12.37
N SER A 146 -10.35 -10.42 12.55
CA SER A 146 -9.88 -11.24 13.68
C SER A 146 -8.49 -11.87 13.47
N GLY A 147 -7.82 -11.56 12.34
CA GLY A 147 -6.55 -12.15 11.94
C GLY A 147 -6.66 -13.57 11.41
N ASP A 148 -7.87 -14.07 11.15
CA ASP A 148 -8.22 -15.39 10.61
C ASP A 148 -7.94 -15.55 9.10
N TYR A 149 -6.85 -14.95 8.63
CA TYR A 149 -6.52 -14.86 7.21
C TYR A 149 -6.39 -16.24 6.52
N MET A 150 -5.98 -17.28 7.25
CA MET A 150 -5.86 -18.64 6.70
C MET A 150 -7.23 -19.26 6.43
N VAL A 151 -8.22 -18.97 7.28
CA VAL A 151 -9.60 -19.43 7.09
C VAL A 151 -10.22 -18.75 5.87
N LYS A 152 -9.97 -17.45 5.69
CA LYS A 152 -10.39 -16.76 4.46
C LYS A 152 -9.69 -17.30 3.22
N LEU A 153 -8.39 -17.61 3.29
CA LEU A 153 -7.67 -18.18 2.15
C LEU A 153 -8.15 -19.60 1.79
N SER A 154 -8.53 -20.42 2.77
CA SER A 154 -9.00 -21.77 2.50
C SER A 154 -10.36 -21.77 1.80
N SER A 155 -11.22 -20.79 2.09
CA SER A 155 -12.54 -20.64 1.46
C SER A 155 -12.53 -20.06 0.05
N PHE A 156 -11.37 -19.66 -0.48
CA PHE A 156 -11.28 -19.09 -1.83
C PHE A 156 -11.57 -20.11 -2.93
N THR A 157 -12.30 -19.66 -3.94
CA THR A 157 -12.47 -20.37 -5.21
C THR A 157 -11.13 -20.46 -5.98
N PRO A 158 -11.01 -21.35 -6.99
CA PRO A 158 -9.80 -21.43 -7.82
C PRO A 158 -9.41 -20.08 -8.47
N GLU A 159 -10.40 -19.31 -8.93
CA GLU A 159 -10.21 -17.98 -9.53
C GLU A 159 -9.70 -16.97 -8.50
N GLN A 160 -10.34 -16.89 -7.33
CA GLN A 160 -9.89 -16.03 -6.23
C GLN A 160 -8.46 -16.38 -5.78
N ARG A 161 -8.09 -17.66 -5.76
CA ARG A 161 -6.71 -18.10 -5.46
C ARG A 161 -5.73 -17.63 -6.54
N LYS A 162 -6.13 -17.63 -7.81
CA LYS A 162 -5.32 -17.13 -8.92
C LYS A 162 -5.10 -15.62 -8.76
N ASP A 163 -6.15 -14.85 -8.50
CA ASP A 163 -6.05 -13.40 -8.35
C ASP A 163 -5.30 -13.01 -7.08
N TYR A 164 -5.52 -13.71 -5.95
CA TYR A 164 -4.71 -13.58 -4.75
C TYR A 164 -3.21 -13.67 -5.05
N ARG A 165 -2.77 -14.70 -5.79
CA ARG A 165 -1.36 -14.89 -6.15
C ARG A 165 -0.83 -13.78 -7.04
N LYS A 166 -1.62 -13.34 -8.02
CA LYS A 166 -1.23 -12.24 -8.92
C LYS A 166 -1.09 -10.93 -8.16
N ILE A 167 -2.09 -10.56 -7.35
CA ILE A 167 -2.06 -9.33 -6.54
C ILE A 167 -0.89 -9.41 -5.57
N LEU A 168 -0.69 -10.54 -4.88
CA LEU A 168 0.44 -10.73 -3.98
C LEU A 168 1.77 -10.51 -4.69
N THR A 169 1.93 -11.06 -5.90
CA THR A 169 3.15 -10.89 -6.72
C THR A 169 3.36 -9.43 -7.11
N LEU A 170 2.28 -8.71 -7.46
CA LEU A 170 2.32 -7.30 -7.82
C LEU A 170 2.77 -6.43 -6.63
N VAL A 171 2.18 -6.65 -5.44
CA VAL A 171 2.49 -5.84 -4.24
C VAL A 171 3.78 -6.26 -3.54
N ASP A 172 4.22 -7.50 -3.72
CA ASP A 172 5.45 -8.01 -3.12
C ASP A 172 6.70 -7.40 -3.78
N LYS A 173 7.82 -7.65 -3.11
CA LYS A 173 9.14 -7.15 -3.49
C LYS A 173 9.45 -7.65 -4.88
N GLU A 174 9.73 -6.71 -5.77
CA GLU A 174 10.60 -7.07 -6.87
C GLU A 174 11.92 -7.53 -6.27
N ARG A 175 12.42 -8.63 -6.81
CA ARG A 175 13.82 -9.02 -6.68
C ARG A 175 14.64 -8.03 -7.50
N GLY A 176 14.74 -6.78 -7.05
CA GLY A 176 15.54 -5.73 -7.69
C GLY A 176 17.03 -6.08 -7.72
N GLY A 177 17.84 -5.20 -8.31
CA GLY A 177 19.30 -5.35 -8.37
C GLY A 177 19.92 -5.70 -7.01
N LEU A 178 21.07 -6.35 -7.05
CA LEU A 178 21.81 -6.78 -5.87
C LEU A 178 21.98 -5.64 -4.85
N SER A 179 21.65 -5.88 -3.58
CA SER A 179 21.86 -4.95 -2.48
C SER A 179 23.08 -5.30 -1.65
N SER A 180 23.29 -6.60 -1.44
CA SER A 180 24.34 -7.13 -0.59
C SER A 180 24.58 -8.60 -0.93
N VAL A 181 25.65 -9.18 -0.42
CA VAL A 181 25.98 -10.58 -0.57
C VAL A 181 26.14 -11.17 0.83
N SER A 182 25.36 -12.20 1.16
CA SER A 182 25.61 -13.02 2.34
C SER A 182 26.68 -14.05 1.98
N VAL A 183 27.88 -13.90 2.52
CA VAL A 183 28.98 -14.84 2.32
C VAL A 183 28.98 -15.86 3.46
N TYR A 184 29.04 -17.15 3.12
CA TYR A 184 29.18 -18.25 4.05
C TYR A 184 30.61 -18.77 3.98
N MET A 185 31.32 -18.72 5.11
CA MET A 185 32.72 -19.08 5.21
C MET A 185 32.86 -20.28 6.13
N LYS A 186 33.76 -21.20 5.78
CA LYS A 186 34.08 -22.38 6.59
C LYS A 186 35.43 -22.18 7.25
N TYR A 187 35.42 -22.10 8.57
CA TYR A 187 36.62 -22.08 9.41
C TYR A 187 36.77 -23.44 10.11
N LYS A 188 37.96 -23.72 10.67
CA LYS A 188 38.20 -24.93 11.48
C LYS A 188 37.24 -25.04 12.69
N SER A 189 36.68 -23.92 13.16
CA SER A 189 35.74 -23.81 14.29
C SER A 189 34.25 -23.87 13.90
N GLY A 190 33.89 -23.90 12.61
CA GLY A 190 32.50 -23.95 12.14
C GLY A 190 32.21 -23.06 10.93
N ARG A 191 30.92 -22.91 10.60
CA ARG A 191 30.45 -22.04 9.49
C ARG A 191 30.02 -20.67 10.02
N THR A 192 30.54 -19.60 9.43
CA THR A 192 30.20 -18.21 9.76
C THR A 192 29.52 -17.53 8.57
N LYS A 193 28.48 -16.73 8.85
CA LYS A 193 27.76 -15.94 7.84
C LYS A 193 28.08 -14.44 8.01
N LYS A 194 28.57 -13.79 6.96
CA LYS A 194 28.77 -12.33 6.92
C LYS A 194 27.87 -11.71 5.85
N ASN A 195 27.24 -10.58 6.13
CA ASN A 195 26.50 -9.82 5.12
C ASN A 195 27.37 -8.65 4.69
N LEU A 196 27.71 -8.58 3.41
CA LEU A 196 28.55 -7.54 2.82
C LEU A 196 27.74 -6.73 1.84
N SER A 197 27.94 -5.42 1.74
CA SER A 197 27.51 -4.63 0.58
C SER A 197 28.23 -5.11 -0.69
N LEU A 198 27.77 -4.68 -1.87
CA LEU A 198 28.42 -5.09 -3.12
C LEU A 198 29.86 -4.58 -3.27
N LYS A 199 30.16 -3.41 -2.69
CA LYS A 199 31.52 -2.86 -2.68
C LYS A 199 32.41 -3.69 -1.76
N GLU A 200 31.97 -3.90 -0.53
CA GLU A 200 32.69 -4.74 0.44
C GLU A 200 32.86 -6.18 -0.04
N TYR A 201 31.91 -6.73 -0.81
CA TYR A 201 32.05 -8.06 -1.39
C TYR A 201 33.16 -8.12 -2.43
N LYS A 202 33.34 -7.08 -3.26
CA LYS A 202 34.44 -7.03 -4.24
C LYS A 202 35.78 -7.04 -3.52
N ASP A 203 35.96 -6.13 -2.56
CA ASP A 203 37.16 -6.04 -1.73
C ASP A 203 37.42 -7.37 -1.00
N PHE A 204 36.36 -8.00 -0.46
CA PHE A 204 36.45 -9.27 0.26
C PHE A 204 36.83 -10.49 -0.59
N VAL A 205 36.48 -10.49 -1.88
CA VAL A 205 36.86 -11.56 -2.83
C VAL A 205 38.31 -11.37 -3.29
N GLU A 206 38.75 -10.13 -3.47
CA GLU A 206 40.14 -9.80 -3.84
C GLU A 206 41.14 -10.24 -2.75
N ASP A 207 40.74 -10.20 -1.47
CA ASP A 207 41.52 -10.69 -0.32
C ASP A 207 41.63 -12.23 -0.21
N LYS A 208 41.20 -13.00 -1.23
CA LYS A 208 41.37 -14.47 -1.36
C LYS A 208 40.94 -15.30 -0.13
N MET A 209 39.80 -14.99 0.49
CA MET A 209 39.26 -15.81 1.59
C MET A 209 38.51 -17.07 1.10
N ASN A 210 38.53 -18.16 1.89
CA ASN A 210 37.83 -19.42 1.62
C ASN A 210 36.29 -19.29 1.76
N ILE A 211 35.66 -18.75 0.72
CA ILE A 211 34.20 -18.67 0.58
C ILE A 211 33.66 -20.04 0.20
N GLU A 212 32.79 -20.62 1.04
CA GLU A 212 32.14 -21.91 0.74
C GLU A 212 30.95 -21.71 -0.20
N THR A 213 30.08 -20.75 0.13
CA THR A 213 28.96 -20.35 -0.73
C THR A 213 28.64 -18.87 -0.50
N PHE A 214 27.97 -18.24 -1.44
CA PHE A 214 27.40 -16.91 -1.23
C PHE A 214 25.93 -16.87 -1.66
N ARG A 215 25.16 -16.02 -0.99
CA ARG A 215 23.77 -15.74 -1.32
C ARG A 215 23.60 -14.26 -1.60
N LEU A 216 23.35 -13.97 -2.86
CA LEU A 216 22.97 -12.67 -3.35
C LEU A 216 21.69 -12.17 -2.66
N GLN A 217 21.80 -11.05 -1.95
CA GLN A 217 20.69 -10.28 -1.41
C GLN A 217 20.31 -9.21 -2.41
N LYS A 218 19.03 -9.07 -2.66
CA LYS A 218 18.48 -8.13 -3.64
C LYS A 218 17.86 -6.93 -2.93
N LYS A 219 17.92 -5.74 -3.55
CA LYS A 219 17.27 -4.53 -3.06
C LYS A 219 15.81 -4.84 -2.75
N LYS A 220 15.39 -4.50 -1.53
CA LYS A 220 14.03 -4.72 -1.04
C LYS A 220 13.13 -3.57 -1.52
N GLY A 221 12.78 -3.55 -2.79
CA GLY A 221 11.78 -2.62 -3.35
C GLY A 221 10.45 -3.36 -3.55
N GLY A 222 9.56 -3.30 -2.56
CA GLY A 222 8.18 -3.78 -2.71
C GLY A 222 7.25 -2.59 -2.80
N LEU A 223 6.21 -2.70 -3.62
CA LEU A 223 5.20 -1.65 -3.75
C LEU A 223 4.55 -1.37 -2.39
N ILE A 224 4.30 -2.42 -1.61
CA ILE A 224 3.88 -2.30 -0.21
C ILE A 224 5.02 -2.83 0.67
N LYS A 225 5.46 -2.01 1.62
CA LYS A 225 6.63 -2.31 2.48
C LYS A 225 6.31 -3.39 3.52
N ASP A 226 5.13 -3.32 4.14
CA ASP A 226 4.73 -4.26 5.20
C ASP A 226 4.22 -5.60 4.65
N ARG A 227 4.76 -6.72 5.18
CA ARG A 227 4.42 -8.07 4.71
C ARG A 227 3.00 -8.51 5.06
N HIS A 228 2.45 -8.04 6.19
CA HIS A 228 1.12 -8.38 6.66
C HIS A 228 0.09 -7.61 5.83
N ILE A 229 0.31 -6.31 5.60
CA ILE A 229 -0.52 -5.47 4.72
C ILE A 229 -0.61 -6.08 3.32
N ARG A 230 0.51 -6.52 2.73
CA ARG A 230 0.49 -7.20 1.42
C ARG A 230 -0.46 -8.37 1.39
N LYS A 231 -0.34 -9.27 2.38
CA LYS A 231 -1.19 -10.47 2.42
C LYS A 231 -2.65 -10.10 2.59
N ILE A 232 -2.96 -9.11 3.44
CA ILE A 232 -4.35 -8.69 3.67
C ILE A 232 -4.93 -7.98 2.46
N LEU A 233 -4.19 -7.09 1.79
CA LEU A 233 -4.62 -6.48 0.53
C LEU A 233 -4.90 -7.57 -0.51
N SER A 234 -3.99 -8.52 -0.71
CA SER A 234 -4.20 -9.61 -1.67
C SER A 234 -5.42 -10.47 -1.33
N ILE A 235 -5.67 -10.76 -0.05
CA ILE A 235 -6.86 -11.53 0.39
C ILE A 235 -8.13 -10.73 0.11
N SER A 236 -8.14 -9.46 0.52
CA SER A 236 -9.35 -8.65 0.50
C SER A 236 -9.74 -8.20 -0.91
N TYR A 237 -8.77 -8.04 -1.82
CA TYR A 237 -9.02 -7.74 -3.23
C TYR A 237 -9.27 -8.97 -4.12
N ALA A 238 -8.87 -10.17 -3.72
CA ALA A 238 -9.02 -11.37 -4.54
C ALA A 238 -10.46 -11.61 -5.06
N PRO A 239 -11.54 -11.36 -4.30
CA PRO A 239 -12.90 -11.48 -4.80
C PRO A 239 -13.29 -10.51 -5.92
N PHE A 240 -12.56 -9.39 -6.07
CA PHE A 240 -12.84 -8.36 -7.09
C PHE A 240 -11.94 -8.48 -8.32
N GLY A 241 -10.99 -9.42 -8.30
CA GLY A 241 -10.02 -9.62 -9.37
C GLY A 241 -8.84 -8.64 -9.35
N ILE A 242 -7.79 -8.98 -10.12
CA ILE A 242 -6.57 -8.16 -10.21
C ILE A 242 -6.84 -6.78 -10.83
N ASP A 243 -7.76 -6.69 -11.79
CA ASP A 243 -8.01 -5.44 -12.52
C ASP A 243 -8.61 -4.37 -11.61
N ALA A 244 -9.51 -4.76 -10.69
CA ALA A 244 -10.04 -3.86 -9.68
C ALA A 244 -8.93 -3.33 -8.74
N PHE A 245 -7.98 -4.19 -8.35
CA PHE A 245 -6.83 -3.78 -7.55
C PHE A 245 -5.93 -2.79 -8.32
N ILE A 246 -5.59 -3.09 -9.58
CA ILE A 246 -4.77 -2.22 -10.43
C ILE A 246 -5.45 -0.87 -10.63
N PHE A 247 -6.76 -0.87 -10.91
CA PHE A 247 -7.55 0.34 -11.09
C PHE A 247 -7.56 1.21 -9.83
N ASP A 248 -7.89 0.66 -8.66
CA ASP A 248 -7.94 1.42 -7.41
C ASP A 248 -6.56 1.97 -7.03
N LEU A 249 -5.50 1.19 -7.28
CA LEU A 249 -4.12 1.62 -7.09
C LEU A 249 -3.74 2.75 -8.04
N ALA A 250 -4.04 2.63 -9.33
CA ALA A 250 -3.78 3.67 -10.33
C ALA A 250 -4.54 4.96 -9.97
N MET A 251 -5.82 4.85 -9.63
CA MET A 251 -6.63 5.99 -9.19
C MET A 251 -6.05 6.63 -7.92
N PHE A 252 -5.47 5.84 -7.01
CA PHE A 252 -4.80 6.39 -5.84
C PHE A 252 -3.58 7.24 -6.21
N TYR A 253 -2.74 6.79 -7.16
CA TYR A 253 -1.63 7.59 -7.69
C TYR A 253 -2.12 8.84 -8.45
N LEU A 254 -3.20 8.71 -9.20
CA LEU A 254 -3.73 9.80 -10.04
C LEU A 254 -4.51 10.85 -9.26
N LYS A 255 -5.18 10.49 -8.16
CA LYS A 255 -5.95 11.45 -7.35
C LYS A 255 -5.17 12.07 -6.20
N LYS A 256 -4.06 11.43 -5.78
CA LYS A 256 -3.25 11.89 -4.64
C LYS A 256 -1.86 12.31 -5.09
N GLY A 257 -1.38 13.42 -4.54
CA GLY A 257 -0.01 13.87 -4.74
C GLY A 257 1.02 12.99 -4.02
N LYS A 258 2.29 13.09 -4.39
CA LYS A 258 3.38 12.31 -3.78
C LYS A 258 3.43 12.46 -2.25
N TYR A 259 3.37 13.70 -1.75
CA TYR A 259 3.35 13.98 -0.32
C TYR A 259 2.10 13.47 0.40
N GLU A 260 0.94 13.45 -0.28
CA GLU A 260 -0.27 12.90 0.30
C GLU A 260 -0.14 11.38 0.49
N ARG A 261 0.41 10.67 -0.51
CA ARG A 261 0.65 9.22 -0.40
C ARG A 261 1.69 8.88 0.68
N GLU A 262 2.66 9.76 0.91
CA GLU A 262 3.67 9.62 1.97
C GLU A 262 3.10 9.77 3.38
N ARG A 263 2.33 10.83 3.63
CA ARG A 263 1.81 11.16 4.97
C ARG A 263 0.53 10.43 5.32
N TYR A 264 -0.27 10.08 4.31
CA TYR A 264 -1.54 9.40 4.48
C TYR A 264 -1.41 7.96 4.00
N SER A 265 -1.32 7.05 4.97
CA SER A 265 -1.64 5.65 4.75
C SER A 265 -3.14 5.53 4.48
N GLY A 266 -3.57 5.85 3.26
CA GLY A 266 -4.95 5.73 2.81
C GLY A 266 -5.34 4.26 2.66
N ILE A 267 -6.00 3.90 1.57
CA ILE A 267 -6.45 2.52 1.34
C ILE A 267 -5.29 1.52 1.10
N PHE A 268 -4.07 2.03 0.81
CA PHE A 268 -2.84 1.24 0.66
C PHE A 268 -1.80 1.64 1.71
N PRO A 269 -1.88 1.14 2.97
CA PRO A 269 -0.90 1.48 3.99
C PRO A 269 0.51 1.03 3.61
N THR A 270 1.52 1.84 3.92
CA THR A 270 2.94 1.54 3.64
C THR A 270 3.29 1.41 2.15
N LEU A 271 2.48 2.02 1.27
CA LEU A 271 2.77 2.17 -0.15
C LEU A 271 4.13 2.87 -0.36
N SER A 272 4.89 2.40 -1.34
CA SER A 272 6.12 3.02 -1.79
C SER A 272 5.82 4.30 -2.56
N ASN A 273 6.67 5.30 -2.43
CA ASN A 273 6.52 6.57 -3.15
C ASN A 273 6.92 6.45 -4.61
N GLU A 274 7.73 5.43 -4.93
CA GLU A 274 8.15 5.13 -6.30
C GLU A 274 6.96 4.63 -7.12
N ILE A 275 6.86 5.10 -8.35
CA ILE A 275 5.89 4.58 -9.33
C ILE A 275 6.26 3.11 -9.61
N PRO A 276 5.31 2.17 -9.48
CA PRO A 276 5.56 0.76 -9.76
C PRO A 276 5.71 0.52 -11.27
N LYS A 277 6.96 0.52 -11.73
CA LYS A 277 7.27 0.32 -13.16
C LYS A 277 6.81 -1.05 -13.66
N ASN A 278 6.28 -1.11 -14.86
CA ASN A 278 5.77 -2.30 -15.57
C ASN A 278 4.68 -3.09 -14.83
N LYS A 279 3.97 -2.48 -13.87
CA LYS A 279 2.95 -3.18 -13.04
C LYS A 279 1.53 -2.68 -13.22
N LEU A 280 1.35 -1.49 -13.78
CA LEU A 280 0.04 -0.84 -13.90
C LEU A 280 -0.47 -0.76 -15.35
N GLY A 281 0.25 -1.37 -16.30
CA GLY A 281 -0.11 -1.34 -17.72
C GLY A 281 -0.28 0.09 -18.22
N LYS A 282 -1.40 0.37 -18.91
CA LYS A 282 -1.71 1.69 -19.48
C LYS A 282 -1.69 2.85 -18.48
N TYR A 283 -1.91 2.60 -17.19
CA TYR A 283 -1.95 3.67 -16.19
C TYR A 283 -0.56 4.21 -15.83
N GLU A 284 0.51 3.48 -16.15
CA GLU A 284 1.87 3.90 -15.81
C GLU A 284 2.26 5.20 -16.51
N GLU A 285 2.04 5.28 -17.81
CA GLU A 285 2.31 6.48 -18.61
C GLU A 285 1.52 7.69 -18.09
N ILE A 286 0.27 7.46 -17.67
CA ILE A 286 -0.61 8.49 -17.11
C ILE A 286 -0.07 9.01 -15.78
N ILE A 287 0.40 8.12 -14.91
CA ILE A 287 0.96 8.49 -13.62
C ILE A 287 2.27 9.26 -13.81
N VAL A 288 3.13 8.82 -14.73
CA VAL A 288 4.39 9.50 -15.07
C VAL A 288 4.11 10.90 -15.60
N LEU A 289 3.14 11.06 -16.52
CA LEU A 289 2.73 12.36 -17.03
C LEU A 289 2.20 13.25 -15.90
N LYS A 290 1.34 12.71 -15.02
CA LYS A 290 0.85 13.45 -13.86
C LYS A 290 1.99 13.98 -12.98
N GLU A 291 2.95 13.13 -12.60
CA GLU A 291 4.05 13.55 -11.73
C GLU A 291 4.92 14.62 -12.42
N LYS A 292 5.17 14.47 -13.72
CA LYS A 292 5.87 15.50 -14.51
C LYS A 292 5.12 16.85 -14.48
N LEU A 293 3.80 16.83 -14.71
CA LEU A 293 2.98 18.05 -14.67
C LEU A 293 2.97 18.69 -13.28
N GLU A 294 2.90 17.90 -12.21
CA GLU A 294 2.99 18.41 -10.83
C GLU A 294 4.35 19.09 -10.56
N GLU A 295 5.45 18.51 -11.04
CA GLU A 295 6.80 19.09 -10.93
C GLU A 295 6.95 20.39 -11.74
N GLU A 296 6.42 20.43 -12.97
CA GLU A 296 6.49 21.62 -13.82
C GLU A 296 5.64 22.77 -13.28
N LEU A 297 4.44 22.49 -12.75
CA LEU A 297 3.63 23.49 -12.05
C LEU A 297 4.37 24.08 -10.85
N GLN A 298 5.03 23.22 -10.06
CA GLN A 298 5.83 23.67 -8.92
C GLN A 298 6.98 24.59 -9.35
N ARG A 299 7.66 24.28 -10.46
CA ARG A 299 8.71 25.15 -11.03
C ARG A 299 8.17 26.50 -11.48
N LEU A 300 6.94 26.54 -11.99
CA LEU A 300 6.25 27.76 -12.38
C LEU A 300 5.62 28.52 -11.19
N GLY A 301 5.77 28.02 -9.95
CA GLY A 301 5.13 28.61 -8.77
C GLY A 301 3.61 28.51 -8.75
N LYS A 302 3.04 27.58 -9.53
CA LYS A 302 1.59 27.35 -9.64
C LYS A 302 1.20 26.12 -8.84
N PHE A 303 0.03 26.19 -8.21
CA PHE A 303 -0.51 25.10 -7.40
C PHE A 303 -1.88 24.69 -7.91
N GLU A 304 -2.04 23.40 -8.18
CA GLU A 304 -3.30 22.80 -8.56
C GLU A 304 -3.52 21.51 -7.77
N LYS A 305 -4.79 21.14 -7.56
CA LYS A 305 -5.12 19.90 -6.84
C LYS A 305 -4.64 18.70 -7.66
N SER A 306 -3.98 17.75 -7.02
CA SER A 306 -3.50 16.51 -7.65
C SER A 306 -4.58 15.76 -8.43
N LEU A 307 -5.82 15.74 -7.94
CA LEU A 307 -6.97 15.18 -8.66
C LEU A 307 -7.21 15.85 -10.02
N VAL A 308 -7.07 17.17 -10.10
CA VAL A 308 -7.27 17.91 -11.36
C VAL A 308 -6.11 17.62 -12.31
N VAL A 309 -4.87 17.65 -11.83
CA VAL A 309 -3.69 17.28 -12.63
C VAL A 309 -3.80 15.84 -13.15
N GLY A 310 -4.24 14.91 -12.30
CA GLY A 310 -4.48 13.53 -12.70
C GLY A 310 -5.58 13.38 -13.75
N SER A 311 -6.65 14.19 -13.67
CA SER A 311 -7.70 14.18 -14.70
C SER A 311 -7.20 14.68 -16.06
N ILE A 312 -6.33 15.70 -16.05
CA ILE A 312 -5.68 16.22 -17.26
C ILE A 312 -4.76 15.16 -17.87
N ALA A 313 -3.89 14.56 -17.06
CA ALA A 313 -2.98 13.52 -17.52
C ALA A 313 -3.74 12.30 -18.08
N TYR A 314 -4.84 11.90 -17.43
CA TYR A 314 -5.69 10.82 -17.90
C TYR A 314 -6.31 11.14 -19.27
N TYR A 315 -6.91 12.32 -19.40
CA TYR A 315 -7.51 12.76 -20.65
C TYR A 315 -6.49 12.88 -21.77
N GLU A 316 -5.31 13.46 -21.50
CA GLU A 316 -4.27 13.68 -22.52
C GLU A 316 -3.76 12.38 -23.14
N ILE A 317 -3.70 11.29 -22.37
CA ILE A 317 -3.23 9.98 -22.88
C ILE A 317 -4.37 9.14 -23.46
N THR A 318 -5.56 9.18 -22.85
CA THR A 318 -6.67 8.30 -23.26
C THR A 318 -7.61 8.92 -24.28
N GLU A 319 -7.62 10.26 -24.39
CA GLU A 319 -8.56 11.07 -25.15
C GLU A 319 -10.05 10.77 -24.81
N ASN A 320 -10.31 10.12 -23.67
CA ASN A 320 -11.64 9.69 -23.26
C ASN A 320 -12.23 10.66 -22.22
N MET A 321 -13.04 11.60 -22.72
CA MET A 321 -13.72 12.59 -21.87
C MET A 321 -14.65 11.93 -20.86
N GLU A 322 -15.52 11.02 -21.30
CA GLU A 322 -16.54 10.40 -20.45
C GLU A 322 -15.93 9.67 -19.25
N GLU A 323 -14.92 8.83 -19.48
CA GLU A 323 -14.20 8.14 -18.42
C GLU A 323 -13.49 9.12 -17.48
N THR A 324 -12.89 10.18 -18.02
CA THR A 324 -12.21 11.19 -17.20
C THR A 324 -13.20 11.87 -16.23
N LEU A 325 -14.35 12.33 -16.74
CA LEU A 325 -15.37 12.98 -15.92
C LEU A 325 -15.88 12.02 -14.83
N LYS A 326 -16.13 10.76 -15.21
CA LYS A 326 -16.61 9.72 -14.29
C LYS A 326 -15.59 9.40 -13.20
N TYR A 327 -14.37 9.04 -13.56
CA TYR A 327 -13.36 8.59 -12.61
C TYR A 327 -12.89 9.69 -11.67
N PHE A 328 -12.79 10.94 -12.15
CA PHE A 328 -12.32 12.06 -11.34
C PHE A 328 -13.46 12.87 -10.70
N SER A 329 -14.73 12.57 -11.03
CA SER A 329 -15.90 13.32 -10.54
C SER A 329 -15.75 14.84 -10.76
N ILE A 330 -15.23 15.21 -11.93
CA ILE A 330 -15.01 16.60 -12.35
C ILE A 330 -16.06 17.02 -13.37
N ASP A 331 -16.45 18.28 -13.33
CA ASP A 331 -17.34 18.87 -14.32
C ASP A 331 -16.61 19.12 -15.65
N GLU A 332 -17.32 18.92 -16.77
CA GLU A 332 -16.75 19.03 -18.11
C GLU A 332 -16.25 20.45 -18.42
N LYS A 333 -17.02 21.49 -18.07
CA LYS A 333 -16.61 22.88 -18.30
C LYS A 333 -15.36 23.19 -17.50
N LYS A 334 -15.29 22.68 -16.26
CA LYS A 334 -14.12 22.83 -15.41
C LYS A 334 -12.89 22.15 -16.01
N LEU A 335 -13.02 20.93 -16.52
CA LEU A 335 -11.92 20.19 -17.14
C LEU A 335 -11.43 20.88 -18.42
N LYS A 336 -12.33 21.26 -19.33
CA LYS A 336 -12.00 22.00 -20.57
C LYS A 336 -11.21 23.28 -20.29
N ARG A 337 -11.70 24.11 -19.34
CA ARG A 337 -10.99 25.32 -18.92
C ARG A 337 -9.58 25.03 -18.38
N LYS A 338 -9.43 23.95 -17.62
CA LYS A 338 -8.13 23.56 -17.04
C LYS A 338 -7.17 23.01 -18.10
N LEU A 339 -7.66 22.31 -19.12
CA LEU A 339 -6.86 21.89 -20.27
C LEU A 339 -6.33 23.10 -21.04
N GLU A 340 -7.17 24.10 -21.32
CA GLU A 340 -6.75 25.35 -21.95
C GLU A 340 -5.71 26.10 -21.11
N GLU A 341 -5.93 26.19 -19.80
CA GLU A 341 -4.99 26.81 -18.87
C GLU A 341 -3.61 26.12 -18.91
N PHE A 342 -3.56 24.79 -18.90
CA PHE A 342 -2.31 24.04 -18.98
C PHE A 342 -1.64 24.15 -20.35
N LYS A 343 -2.41 24.23 -21.44
CA LYS A 343 -1.89 24.55 -22.78
C LYS A 343 -1.24 25.94 -22.81
N ASN A 344 -1.89 26.94 -22.22
CA ASN A 344 -1.36 28.31 -22.12
C ASN A 344 -0.08 28.39 -21.27
N PHE A 345 0.11 27.44 -20.35
CA PHE A 345 1.36 27.32 -19.58
C PHE A 345 2.46 26.58 -20.34
N GLY A 346 2.18 26.08 -21.55
CA GLY A 346 3.12 25.28 -22.34
C GLY A 346 3.31 23.84 -21.82
N LEU A 347 2.44 23.38 -20.92
CA LEU A 347 2.54 22.06 -20.28
C LEU A 347 1.91 20.93 -21.10
N LEU A 348 1.03 21.29 -22.04
CA LEU A 348 0.31 20.37 -22.92
C LEU A 348 0.50 20.80 -24.38
N GLY A 349 0.43 19.85 -25.31
CA GLY A 349 0.48 20.16 -26.75
C GLY A 349 1.88 20.32 -27.35
N THR A 350 2.96 20.18 -26.58
CA THR A 350 4.26 19.85 -27.17
C THR A 350 4.26 18.36 -27.46
N LYS A 351 4.01 17.97 -28.72
CA LYS A 351 4.45 16.66 -29.19
C LYS A 351 5.93 16.57 -28.81
N ASN A 352 6.28 15.70 -27.87
CA ASN A 352 7.67 15.34 -27.65
C ASN A 352 8.17 14.77 -28.98
N LEU A 353 8.81 15.61 -29.78
CA LEU A 353 9.60 15.18 -30.91
C LEU A 353 10.53 14.09 -30.39
N GLN A 354 10.60 12.95 -31.08
CA GLN A 354 11.49 11.87 -30.66
C GLN A 354 12.89 12.45 -30.40
N PRO A 355 13.68 11.90 -29.46
CA PRO A 355 15.01 12.43 -29.14
C PRO A 355 15.87 12.67 -30.39
N ARG A 356 15.78 11.76 -31.38
CA ARG A 356 16.41 11.89 -32.70
C ARG A 356 15.94 13.10 -33.50
N THR A 357 14.65 13.43 -33.46
CA THR A 357 14.09 14.58 -34.17
C THR A 357 14.47 15.89 -33.48
N GLN A 358 14.59 15.91 -32.15
CA GLN A 358 15.14 17.06 -31.42
C GLN A 358 16.63 17.28 -31.71
N GLU A 359 17.40 16.20 -31.84
CA GLU A 359 18.82 16.24 -32.23
C GLU A 359 18.99 16.75 -33.67
N PHE A 360 18.16 16.27 -34.59
CA PHE A 360 18.15 16.69 -35.99
C PHE A 360 17.77 18.18 -36.16
N LEU A 361 16.78 18.67 -35.42
CA LEU A 361 16.40 20.09 -35.44
C LEU A 361 17.49 20.99 -34.85
N LYS A 362 18.23 20.53 -33.83
CA LYS A 362 19.41 21.25 -33.32
C LYS A 362 20.55 21.30 -34.34
N TYR A 363 20.67 20.28 -35.18
CA TYR A 363 21.66 20.24 -36.25
C TYR A 363 21.33 21.22 -37.39
N LEU A 364 20.05 21.43 -37.69
CA LEU A 364 19.58 22.37 -38.72
C LEU A 364 19.65 23.86 -38.30
N GLN A 365 19.92 24.15 -37.03
CA GLN A 365 20.06 25.51 -36.48
C GLN A 365 21.54 25.96 -36.35
N ARG A 366 22.48 25.14 -36.81
CA ARG A 366 23.88 25.50 -37.03
C ARG A 366 24.12 25.64 -38.52
#